data_AF-A0A9N9B9E0-F1
#
_entry.id   AF-A0A9N9B9E0-F1
#
_cell.length_a   1.000
_cell.length_b   1.000
_cell.length_c   1.000
_cell.angle_alpha   90.00
_cell.angle_beta   90.00
_cell.angle_gamma   90.00
#
_symmetry.space_group_name_H-M   'P 1'
#
loop_
_entity.id
_entity.type
_entity.pdbx_description
1 polymer ?
#
loop_
_entity_poly.entity_id
_entity_poly.type
_entity_poly.pdbx_seq_one_letter_code
_entity_poly.pdbx_strand_id
1 'polypeptide(L)'
;MKLADEDKIFQDLLNACRNGDLELVESLVRNFGAPINQTDKWQCSPLYLAFVKFLLENGAQCRKDTFEGQRCYYGALTMKIRGLLSSYKYTKADDKYQPYRNFFSYILERPLDTFSDVIFKLNAPYDRSKRYNTLETLEISAHRCILNARSTFFASKFQTIWCTSKVIEIQEIQIHATCFRAMLRYLYTGEIASIPNSLMDNMIQLCKYVWLDNLSERYTNKMKRINQDQDKIEFKKLQNDFVKFFKNVLLVGKQFYTEQDYNNNMKVDGSEIIENRIGHNDTEPKFAESQHDICIRVEDEFFNCHKVFLTERCEYFKAMFNGPFSEKLLRTPRISECSSKVFALILEFIYTDKCDIPESMACEVLIKADMYLLDKLKSIASIILTNLSEPLEDIYVLMRTAIDLNIGRLEQWCCHWFADHLYEVLEDQRFLDLICESAHSIKKRQETDTIPFIDDLRYWLSKKYSVLEDEIDQRSGKVREYDGEEITDWEAEYNLCLRYYYL
;
A
#
# COMPACT_ATOMS: atom_id res chain seq x y z
N MET A 1 22.34 3.14 -4.85
CA MET A 1 21.01 3.74 -4.67
C MET A 1 20.17 3.00 -3.63
N LYS A 2 19.79 1.72 -3.78
CA LYS A 2 18.88 1.03 -2.83
C LYS A 2 19.31 0.93 -1.35
N LEU A 3 20.62 0.88 -1.06
CA LEU A 3 21.12 0.87 0.33
C LEU A 3 20.92 2.22 1.03
N ALA A 4 20.90 3.32 0.28
CA ALA A 4 20.74 4.66 0.85
C ALA A 4 19.30 4.92 1.32
N ASP A 5 18.30 4.31 0.65
CA ASP A 5 16.89 4.44 1.03
C ASP A 5 16.53 3.59 2.26
N GLU A 6 17.06 2.36 2.37
CA GLU A 6 16.84 1.51 3.56
C GLU A 6 17.48 2.12 4.83
N ASP A 7 18.66 2.72 4.71
CA ASP A 7 19.31 3.41 5.83
C ASP A 7 18.56 4.68 6.25
N LYS A 8 18.02 5.46 5.29
CA LYS A 8 17.20 6.64 5.60
C LYS A 8 15.92 6.25 6.35
N ILE A 9 15.17 5.27 5.85
CA ILE A 9 13.95 4.76 6.50
C ILE A 9 14.24 4.23 7.91
N PHE A 10 15.40 3.58 8.11
CA PHE A 10 15.80 3.10 9.43
C PHE A 10 16.13 4.25 10.40
N GLN A 11 16.81 5.31 9.95
CA GLN A 11 17.06 6.48 10.78
C GLN A 11 15.77 7.22 11.13
N ASP A 12 14.85 7.35 10.17
CA ASP A 12 13.54 7.95 10.40
C ASP A 12 12.74 7.15 11.43
N LEU A 13 12.82 5.81 11.39
CA LEU A 13 12.19 4.94 12.41
C LEU A 13 12.79 5.16 13.80
N LEU A 14 14.12 5.25 13.91
CA LEU A 14 14.77 5.49 15.20
C LEU A 14 14.41 6.86 15.77
N ASN A 15 14.34 7.89 14.92
CA ASN A 15 13.94 9.23 15.32
C ASN A 15 12.47 9.27 15.74
N ALA A 16 11.58 8.62 14.99
CA ALA A 16 10.17 8.47 15.36
C ALA A 16 9.99 7.78 16.72
N CYS A 17 10.74 6.68 16.96
CA CYS A 17 10.73 6.01 18.26
C CYS A 17 11.28 6.88 19.40
N ARG A 18 12.31 7.70 19.15
CA ARG A 18 12.87 8.64 20.15
C ARG A 18 11.91 9.77 20.49
N ASN A 19 11.20 10.27 19.49
CA ASN A 19 10.27 11.39 19.62
C ASN A 19 8.90 10.96 20.17
N GLY A 20 8.61 9.66 20.23
CA GLY A 20 7.31 9.17 20.69
C GLY A 20 6.20 9.35 19.66
N ASP A 21 6.52 9.39 18.37
CA ASP A 21 5.55 9.50 17.28
C ASP A 21 5.05 8.09 16.88
N LEU A 22 3.98 7.63 17.54
CA LEU A 22 3.43 6.30 17.29
C LEU A 22 2.94 6.15 15.84
N GLU A 23 2.25 7.14 15.29
CA GLU A 23 1.69 7.06 13.93
C GLU A 23 2.79 6.95 12.87
N LEU A 24 3.88 7.69 13.02
CA LEU A 24 5.04 7.56 12.14
C LEU A 24 5.69 6.20 12.29
N VAL A 25 5.87 5.70 13.51
CA VAL A 25 6.36 4.34 13.74
C VAL A 25 5.43 3.33 13.08
N GLU A 26 4.12 3.46 13.24
CA GLU A 26 3.17 2.54 12.63
C GLU A 26 3.27 2.54 11.12
N SER A 27 3.37 3.72 10.52
CA SER A 27 3.42 3.86 9.08
C SER A 27 4.79 3.46 8.50
N LEU A 28 5.91 3.83 9.13
CA LEU A 28 7.24 3.38 8.74
C LEU A 28 7.34 1.85 8.80
N VAL A 29 6.76 1.23 9.83
CA VAL A 29 6.76 -0.23 9.98
C VAL A 29 5.78 -0.91 9.02
N ARG A 30 4.51 -0.51 8.99
CA ARG A 30 3.45 -1.16 8.19
C ARG A 30 3.49 -0.80 6.71
N ASN A 31 3.86 0.42 6.36
CA ASN A 31 3.79 0.92 4.98
C ASN A 31 5.16 0.93 4.30
N PHE A 32 6.21 1.42 4.95
CA PHE A 32 7.56 1.55 4.36
C PHE A 32 8.47 0.35 4.62
N GLY A 33 8.19 -0.43 5.67
CA GLY A 33 8.91 -1.69 5.96
C GLY A 33 10.26 -1.42 6.56
N ALA A 34 10.28 -0.40 7.42
CA ALA A 34 11.45 -0.03 8.19
C ALA A 34 12.00 -1.27 8.93
N PRO A 35 13.32 -1.46 8.95
CA PRO A 35 13.92 -2.66 9.50
C PRO A 35 13.89 -2.63 11.03
N ILE A 36 12.76 -3.09 11.61
CA ILE A 36 12.47 -3.07 13.05
C ILE A 36 13.44 -3.87 13.94
N ASN A 37 14.20 -4.79 13.34
CA ASN A 37 15.18 -5.64 14.02
C ASN A 37 16.62 -5.23 13.73
N GLN A 38 16.84 -4.15 12.96
CA GLN A 38 18.17 -3.61 12.72
C GLN A 38 18.61 -2.74 13.90
N THR A 39 19.92 -2.55 14.02
CA THR A 39 20.56 -1.69 15.01
C THR A 39 21.40 -0.61 14.34
N ASP A 40 21.50 0.55 15.00
CA ASP A 40 22.43 1.59 14.58
C ASP A 40 23.89 1.29 15.00
N LYS A 41 24.79 2.22 14.68
CA LYS A 41 26.22 2.17 15.08
C LYS A 41 26.46 2.09 16.60
N TRP A 42 25.44 2.38 17.41
CA TRP A 42 25.46 2.32 18.88
C TRP A 42 24.71 1.10 19.43
N GLN A 43 24.35 0.16 18.55
CA GLN A 43 23.55 -1.02 18.87
C GLN A 43 22.17 -0.68 19.46
N CYS A 44 21.59 0.47 19.09
CA CYS A 44 20.23 0.83 19.46
C CYS A 44 19.26 0.24 18.45
N SER A 45 18.33 -0.60 18.92
CA SER A 45 17.21 -1.10 18.13
C SER A 45 15.95 -0.25 18.37
N PRO A 46 15.01 -0.18 17.42
CA PRO A 46 13.72 0.46 17.62
C PRO A 46 12.98 -0.07 18.85
N LEU A 47 13.09 -1.37 19.11
CA LEU A 47 12.48 -2.05 20.26
C LEU A 47 13.02 -1.58 21.62
N TYR A 48 14.27 -1.11 21.66
CA TYR A 48 14.88 -0.56 22.88
C TYR A 48 14.34 0.84 23.21
N LEU A 49 13.94 1.61 22.20
CA LEU A 49 13.59 3.03 22.35
C LEU A 49 12.16 3.24 22.86
N ALA A 50 11.16 2.67 22.18
CA ALA A 50 9.75 2.92 22.51
C ALA A 50 8.81 1.85 21.94
N PHE A 51 7.50 2.00 22.18
CA PHE A 51 6.43 1.26 21.51
C PHE A 51 6.53 -0.26 21.53
N VAL A 52 7.05 -0.79 22.64
CA VAL A 52 7.36 -2.22 22.81
C VAL A 52 6.21 -3.14 22.41
N LYS A 53 4.97 -2.82 22.78
CA LYS A 53 3.80 -3.63 22.43
C LYS A 53 3.57 -3.66 20.91
N PHE A 54 3.50 -2.48 20.27
CA PHE A 54 3.29 -2.34 18.83
C PHE A 54 4.41 -3.01 18.03
N LEU A 55 5.67 -2.75 18.39
CA LEU A 55 6.82 -3.31 17.69
C LEU A 55 6.86 -4.84 17.81
N LEU A 56 6.54 -5.41 18.98
CA LEU A 56 6.42 -6.85 19.16
C LEU A 56 5.28 -7.45 18.30
N GLU A 57 4.11 -6.79 18.25
CA GLU A 57 2.98 -7.17 17.39
C GLU A 57 3.35 -7.16 15.90
N ASN A 58 4.24 -6.25 15.48
CA ASN A 58 4.72 -6.13 14.11
C ASN A 58 6.03 -6.90 13.85
N GLY A 59 6.47 -7.77 14.76
CA GLY A 59 7.56 -8.71 14.51
C GLY A 59 8.95 -8.33 14.99
N ALA A 60 9.06 -7.35 15.88
CA ALA A 60 10.30 -7.06 16.58
C ALA A 60 10.65 -8.23 17.52
N GLN A 61 11.94 -8.56 17.60
CA GLN A 61 12.43 -9.75 18.30
C GLN A 61 13.18 -9.37 19.57
N CYS A 62 12.71 -9.85 20.72
CA CYS A 62 13.43 -9.73 21.99
C CYS A 62 14.11 -11.07 22.37
N ARG A 63 15.28 -11.32 21.80
CA ARG A 63 16.06 -12.55 22.01
C ARG A 63 16.95 -12.46 23.26
N LYS A 64 16.59 -13.12 24.37
CA LYS A 64 17.37 -13.09 25.64
C LYS A 64 18.79 -13.67 25.51
N ASP A 65 19.05 -14.45 24.48
CA ASP A 65 20.35 -15.00 24.11
C ASP A 65 21.24 -14.03 23.32
N THR A 66 20.70 -12.87 22.93
CA THR A 66 21.44 -11.80 22.24
C THR A 66 21.68 -10.62 23.17
N PHE A 67 22.77 -9.89 22.92
CA PHE A 67 23.11 -8.71 23.73
C PHE A 67 22.02 -7.63 23.63
N GLU A 68 21.43 -7.47 22.46
CA GLU A 68 20.34 -6.52 22.18
C GLU A 68 19.08 -6.88 22.98
N GLY A 69 18.68 -8.16 22.97
CA GLY A 69 17.50 -8.60 23.73
C GLY A 69 17.71 -8.58 25.24
N GLN A 70 18.95 -8.78 25.72
CA GLN A 70 19.30 -8.55 27.13
C GLN A 70 19.18 -7.08 27.50
N ARG A 71 19.68 -6.15 26.67
CA ARG A 71 19.53 -4.71 26.88
C ARG A 71 18.07 -4.27 26.90
N CYS A 72 17.23 -4.77 25.99
CA CYS A 72 15.79 -4.47 25.99
C CYS A 72 15.09 -5.03 27.25
N TYR A 73 15.41 -6.27 27.64
CA TYR A 73 14.77 -6.91 28.79
C TYR A 73 15.18 -6.30 30.13
N TYR A 74 16.48 -6.11 30.35
CA TYR A 74 17.00 -5.56 31.61
C TYR A 74 16.89 -4.03 31.68
N GLY A 75 16.92 -3.34 30.54
CA GLY A 75 16.72 -1.89 30.43
C GLY A 75 15.26 -1.44 30.48
N ALA A 76 14.29 -2.36 30.43
CA ALA A 76 12.87 -2.01 30.55
C ALA A 76 12.56 -1.36 31.90
N LEU A 77 11.93 -0.18 31.84
CA LEU A 77 11.63 0.70 32.98
C LEU A 77 10.53 0.15 33.91
N THR A 78 9.68 -0.77 33.43
CA THR A 78 8.57 -1.31 34.25
C THR A 78 8.49 -2.84 34.17
N MET A 79 7.97 -3.46 35.24
CA MET A 79 7.72 -4.90 35.28
C MET A 79 6.66 -5.34 34.26
N LYS A 80 5.73 -4.45 33.88
CA LYS A 80 4.74 -4.70 32.82
C LYS A 80 5.41 -4.89 31.45
N ILE A 81 6.38 -4.03 31.12
CA ILE A 81 7.15 -4.14 29.87
C ILE A 81 8.02 -5.40 29.88
N ARG A 82 8.68 -5.72 31.01
CA ARG A 82 9.44 -6.97 31.15
C ARG A 82 8.54 -8.20 30.98
N GLY A 83 7.35 -8.17 31.56
CA GLY A 83 6.32 -9.20 31.39
C GLY A 83 5.94 -9.38 29.92
N LEU A 84 5.68 -8.28 29.21
CA LEU A 84 5.38 -8.28 27.77
C LEU A 84 6.52 -8.91 26.95
N LEU A 85 7.75 -8.43 27.11
CA LEU A 85 8.95 -8.95 26.42
C LEU A 85 9.19 -10.45 26.71
N SER A 86 8.84 -10.93 27.91
CA SER A 86 8.96 -12.35 28.29
C SER A 86 7.80 -13.21 27.75
N SER A 87 6.61 -12.62 27.59
CA SER A 87 5.39 -13.30 27.14
C SER A 87 5.32 -13.47 25.62
N TYR A 88 5.91 -12.53 24.87
CA TYR A 88 5.93 -12.55 23.41
C TYR A 88 6.95 -13.60 22.90
N LYS A 89 6.53 -14.86 22.89
CA LYS A 89 7.30 -15.99 22.32
C LYS A 89 7.01 -16.11 20.82
N TYR A 90 7.94 -15.62 19.98
CA TYR A 90 8.18 -15.97 18.55
C TYR A 90 7.00 -16.35 17.65
N THR A 91 5.78 -15.87 17.89
CA THR A 91 4.62 -16.21 17.07
C THR A 91 3.83 -14.93 16.85
N LYS A 92 3.71 -14.56 15.57
CA LYS A 92 3.11 -13.33 15.02
C LYS A 92 4.03 -12.11 15.04
N ALA A 93 5.05 -12.16 14.18
CA ALA A 93 5.35 -10.98 13.40
C ALA A 93 4.22 -10.84 12.37
N ASP A 94 3.44 -9.76 12.42
CA ASP A 94 2.54 -9.43 11.31
C ASP A 94 3.39 -9.39 10.03
N ASP A 95 3.13 -10.31 9.08
CA ASP A 95 3.79 -10.27 7.79
C ASP A 95 3.27 -9.00 7.08
N LYS A 96 4.12 -7.98 6.94
CA LYS A 96 3.80 -6.72 6.24
C LYS A 96 3.22 -6.96 4.84
N TYR A 97 3.54 -8.10 4.25
CA TYR A 97 3.09 -8.52 2.93
C TYR A 97 1.81 -9.36 2.94
N GLN A 98 1.27 -9.67 4.11
CA GLN A 98 0.07 -10.48 4.28
C GLN A 98 -1.10 -9.94 3.44
N PRO A 99 -1.41 -8.62 3.35
CA PRO A 99 -2.53 -8.16 2.55
C PRO A 99 -2.34 -8.41 1.05
N TYR A 100 -1.13 -8.16 0.52
CA TYR A 100 -0.82 -8.38 -0.89
C TYR A 100 -0.74 -9.86 -1.24
N ARG A 101 -0.21 -10.71 -0.34
CA ARG A 101 -0.28 -12.18 -0.48
C ARG A 101 -1.72 -12.69 -0.42
N ASN A 102 -2.51 -12.19 0.52
CA ASN A 102 -3.90 -12.57 0.70
C ASN A 102 -4.71 -12.28 -0.56
N PHE A 103 -4.44 -11.17 -1.25
CA PHE A 103 -5.03 -10.90 -2.57
C PHE A 103 -4.78 -12.04 -3.56
N PHE A 104 -3.52 -12.48 -3.73
CA PHE A 104 -3.21 -13.57 -4.65
C PHE A 104 -3.78 -14.91 -4.22
N SER A 105 -3.79 -15.21 -2.92
CA SER A 105 -4.44 -16.41 -2.38
C SER A 105 -5.95 -16.38 -2.65
N TYR A 106 -6.60 -15.25 -2.42
CA TYR A 106 -8.03 -15.05 -2.62
C TYR A 106 -8.44 -15.29 -4.08
N ILE A 107 -7.74 -14.67 -5.04
CA ILE A 107 -8.06 -14.83 -6.46
C ILE A 107 -7.71 -16.23 -6.99
N LEU A 108 -6.71 -16.91 -6.41
CA LEU A 108 -6.39 -18.30 -6.76
C LEU A 108 -7.47 -19.28 -6.27
N GLU A 109 -8.06 -19.02 -5.11
CA GLU A 109 -9.11 -19.86 -4.52
C GLU A 109 -10.48 -19.65 -5.17
N ARG A 110 -10.73 -18.46 -5.73
CA ARG A 110 -12.02 -18.08 -6.33
C ARG A 110 -11.93 -17.60 -7.78
N PRO A 111 -11.27 -18.34 -8.69
CA PRO A 111 -10.95 -17.83 -10.03
C PRO A 111 -12.18 -17.47 -10.86
N LEU A 112 -13.32 -18.14 -10.65
CA LEU A 112 -14.55 -17.86 -11.40
C LEU A 112 -15.23 -16.55 -10.97
N ASP A 113 -15.02 -16.14 -9.72
CA ASP A 113 -15.59 -14.90 -9.17
C ASP A 113 -14.68 -13.68 -9.42
N THR A 114 -13.44 -13.92 -9.84
CA THR A 114 -12.35 -12.92 -9.89
C THR A 114 -11.82 -12.69 -11.30
N PHE A 115 -12.66 -12.85 -12.33
CA PHE A 115 -12.32 -12.57 -13.73
C PHE A 115 -11.24 -13.49 -14.33
N SER A 116 -11.21 -14.78 -13.97
CA SER A 116 -10.36 -15.74 -14.70
C SER A 116 -10.67 -15.78 -16.20
N ASP A 117 -9.61 -15.77 -17.00
CA ASP A 117 -9.64 -15.60 -18.45
C ASP A 117 -8.99 -16.78 -19.20
N VAL A 118 -8.51 -17.79 -18.48
CA VAL A 118 -7.96 -19.02 -19.05
C VAL A 118 -8.32 -20.25 -18.21
N ILE A 119 -8.62 -21.36 -18.89
CA ILE A 119 -8.95 -22.66 -18.30
C ILE A 119 -7.97 -23.70 -18.84
N PHE A 120 -7.28 -24.43 -17.96
CA PHE A 120 -6.42 -25.54 -18.32
C PHE A 120 -7.16 -26.87 -18.16
N LYS A 121 -7.24 -27.65 -19.23
CA LYS A 121 -7.74 -29.02 -19.22
C LYS A 121 -6.59 -29.99 -19.01
N LEU A 122 -6.65 -30.72 -17.90
CA LEU A 122 -5.68 -31.77 -17.57
C LEU A 122 -6.33 -33.14 -17.69
N ASN A 123 -5.61 -34.07 -18.31
CA ASN A 123 -6.01 -35.47 -18.39
C ASN A 123 -5.89 -36.10 -16.99
N ALA A 124 -7.01 -36.53 -16.41
CA ALA A 124 -6.98 -37.23 -15.13
C ALA A 124 -6.18 -38.54 -15.26
N PRO A 125 -5.39 -38.91 -14.22
CA PRO A 125 -4.81 -40.23 -14.16
C PRO A 125 -5.92 -41.27 -14.15
N TYR A 126 -5.71 -42.36 -14.90
CA TYR A 126 -6.65 -43.48 -14.99
C TYR A 126 -6.90 -44.09 -13.59
N ASP A 127 -8.09 -43.86 -13.05
CA ASP A 127 -8.53 -44.45 -11.78
C ASP A 127 -9.15 -45.83 -12.01
N ARG A 128 -8.41 -46.89 -11.71
CA ARG A 128 -8.88 -48.29 -11.80
C ARG A 128 -10.02 -48.62 -10.83
N SER A 129 -10.29 -47.77 -9.83
CA SER A 129 -11.30 -48.03 -8.79
C SER A 129 -12.71 -47.59 -9.19
N LYS A 130 -12.85 -46.69 -10.17
CA LYS A 130 -14.15 -46.26 -10.70
C LYS A 130 -14.62 -47.22 -11.80
N ARG A 131 -15.73 -47.94 -11.57
CA ARG A 131 -16.33 -48.91 -12.51
C ARG A 131 -16.93 -48.29 -13.78
N TYR A 132 -16.89 -46.97 -13.94
CA TYR A 132 -17.38 -46.25 -15.11
C TYR A 132 -16.24 -45.45 -15.75
N ASN A 133 -16.06 -45.66 -17.05
CA ASN A 133 -14.94 -45.17 -17.85
C ASN A 133 -15.18 -43.73 -18.32
N THR A 134 -15.38 -42.79 -17.39
CA THR A 134 -15.39 -41.36 -17.71
C THR A 134 -13.97 -40.84 -17.57
N LEU A 135 -13.31 -40.49 -18.69
CA LEU A 135 -12.16 -39.59 -18.68
C LEU A 135 -12.64 -38.27 -18.04
N GLU A 136 -12.49 -38.14 -16.73
CA GLU A 136 -12.87 -36.93 -16.00
C GLU A 136 -11.76 -35.90 -16.27
N THR A 137 -11.86 -35.16 -17.37
CA THR A 137 -10.96 -34.04 -17.65
C THR A 137 -11.12 -33.01 -16.56
N LEU A 138 -10.03 -32.71 -15.85
CA LEU A 138 -10.08 -31.73 -14.77
C LEU A 138 -9.78 -30.34 -15.34
N GLU A 139 -10.70 -29.42 -15.15
CA GLU A 139 -10.56 -28.01 -15.54
C GLU A 139 -10.00 -27.19 -14.36
N ILE A 140 -8.98 -26.38 -14.63
CA ILE A 140 -8.38 -25.48 -13.65
C ILE A 140 -8.31 -24.07 -14.26
N SER A 141 -9.09 -23.15 -13.71
CA SER A 141 -9.09 -21.74 -14.13
C SER A 141 -7.90 -20.96 -13.55
N ALA A 142 -7.41 -19.98 -14.29
CA ALA A 142 -6.35 -19.07 -13.89
C ALA A 142 -6.47 -17.70 -14.60
N HIS A 143 -5.55 -16.79 -14.30
CA HIS A 143 -5.47 -15.45 -14.87
C HIS A 143 -4.20 -15.31 -15.73
N ARG A 144 -4.36 -14.97 -17.01
CA ARG A 144 -3.25 -14.79 -17.97
C ARG A 144 -2.28 -13.72 -17.50
N CYS A 145 -2.77 -12.63 -16.93
CA CYS A 145 -1.94 -11.52 -16.45
C CYS A 145 -0.94 -11.96 -15.36
N ILE A 146 -1.37 -12.83 -14.44
CA ILE A 146 -0.52 -13.36 -13.37
C ILE A 146 0.51 -14.34 -13.94
N LEU A 147 0.05 -15.27 -14.77
CA LEU A 147 0.93 -16.26 -15.39
C LEU A 147 1.96 -15.61 -16.33
N ASN A 148 1.58 -14.58 -17.07
CA ASN A 148 2.50 -13.79 -17.88
C ASN A 148 3.54 -13.09 -17.00
N ALA A 149 3.11 -12.34 -15.98
CA ALA A 149 4.01 -11.62 -15.09
C ALA A 149 5.04 -12.56 -14.43
N ARG A 150 4.65 -13.80 -14.13
CA ARG A 150 5.40 -14.73 -13.29
C ARG A 150 6.13 -15.83 -14.04
N SER A 151 5.89 -15.99 -15.34
CA SER A 151 6.52 -17.04 -16.15
C SER A 151 6.72 -16.59 -17.60
N THR A 152 7.98 -16.60 -18.03
CA THR A 152 8.38 -16.33 -19.41
C THR A 152 7.81 -17.35 -20.40
N PHE A 153 7.62 -18.60 -19.97
CA PHE A 153 6.95 -19.63 -20.76
C PHE A 153 5.50 -19.23 -21.08
N PHE A 154 4.71 -18.94 -20.05
CA PHE A 154 3.31 -18.53 -20.24
C PHE A 154 3.21 -17.22 -21.01
N ALA A 155 4.09 -16.25 -20.71
CA ALA A 155 4.21 -15.00 -21.47
C ALA A 155 4.35 -15.25 -22.98
N SER A 156 5.31 -16.10 -23.37
CA SER A 156 5.58 -16.44 -24.77
C SER A 156 4.43 -17.21 -25.42
N LYS A 157 3.83 -18.16 -24.69
CA LYS A 157 2.71 -18.95 -25.21
C LYS A 157 1.45 -18.11 -25.44
N PHE A 158 1.14 -17.18 -24.52
CA PHE A 158 0.01 -16.25 -24.68
C PHE A 158 0.24 -15.20 -25.77
N GLN A 159 1.47 -14.98 -26.21
CA GLN A 159 1.76 -14.14 -27.40
C GLN A 159 1.72 -14.93 -28.71
N THR A 160 1.67 -16.26 -28.64
CA THR A 160 1.78 -17.13 -29.81
C THR A 160 0.56 -18.05 -29.91
N ILE A 161 0.73 -19.34 -29.64
CA ILE A 161 -0.27 -20.37 -29.89
C ILE A 161 -1.49 -20.31 -28.96
N TRP A 162 -1.40 -19.62 -27.82
CA TRP A 162 -2.48 -19.50 -26.85
C TRP A 162 -3.06 -18.08 -26.78
N CYS A 163 -2.79 -17.22 -27.77
CA CYS A 163 -3.25 -15.83 -27.77
C CYS A 163 -4.77 -15.71 -27.56
N THR A 164 -5.57 -16.45 -28.33
CA THR A 164 -7.05 -16.36 -28.31
C THR A 164 -7.72 -17.52 -27.56
N SER A 165 -6.96 -18.52 -27.13
CA SER A 165 -7.49 -19.79 -26.57
C SER A 165 -7.95 -19.64 -25.13
N LYS A 166 -9.26 -19.52 -24.88
CA LYS A 166 -9.81 -19.52 -23.51
C LYS A 166 -9.58 -20.86 -22.78
N VAL A 167 -9.63 -21.96 -23.52
CA VAL A 167 -9.41 -23.32 -23.00
C VAL A 167 -8.13 -23.86 -23.60
N ILE A 168 -7.19 -24.29 -22.75
CA ILE A 168 -5.88 -24.79 -23.13
C ILE A 168 -5.75 -26.22 -22.65
N GLU A 169 -5.40 -27.12 -23.57
CA GLU A 169 -5.10 -28.51 -23.25
C GLU A 169 -3.60 -28.74 -23.44
N ILE A 170 -2.94 -29.27 -22.40
CA ILE A 170 -1.52 -29.60 -22.45
C ILE A 170 -1.42 -31.10 -22.66
N GLN A 171 -0.98 -31.51 -23.86
CA GLN A 171 -0.93 -32.92 -24.27
C GLN A 171 0.50 -33.46 -24.34
N GLU A 172 1.50 -32.58 -24.32
CA GLU A 172 2.91 -32.93 -24.51
C GLU A 172 3.51 -33.67 -23.31
N ILE A 173 2.95 -33.48 -22.12
CA ILE A 173 3.34 -34.16 -20.90
C ILE A 173 2.12 -34.58 -20.08
N GLN A 174 2.22 -35.71 -19.37
CA GLN A 174 1.19 -36.09 -18.41
C GLN A 174 1.36 -35.26 -17.12
N ILE A 175 0.39 -34.42 -16.81
CA ILE A 175 0.44 -33.52 -15.65
C ILE A 175 -0.59 -33.97 -14.62
N HIS A 176 -0.12 -34.25 -13.40
CA HIS A 176 -1.03 -34.51 -12.29
C HIS A 176 -1.62 -33.18 -11.78
N ALA A 177 -2.93 -33.16 -11.58
CA ALA A 177 -3.66 -31.97 -11.13
C ALA A 177 -3.09 -31.32 -9.87
N THR A 178 -2.70 -32.13 -8.89
CA THR A 178 -2.06 -31.66 -7.64
C THR A 178 -0.76 -30.90 -7.91
N CYS A 179 0.07 -31.36 -8.85
CA CYS A 179 1.31 -30.69 -9.23
C CYS A 179 1.01 -29.37 -9.94
N PHE A 180 0.01 -29.35 -10.83
CA PHE A 180 -0.39 -28.13 -11.52
C PHE A 180 -0.94 -27.07 -10.54
N ARG A 181 -1.80 -27.47 -9.59
CA ARG A 181 -2.28 -26.57 -8.52
C ARG A 181 -1.15 -26.06 -7.63
N ALA A 182 -0.18 -26.92 -7.30
CA ALA A 182 1.00 -26.52 -6.54
C ALA A 182 1.85 -25.48 -7.31
N MET A 183 2.04 -25.68 -8.61
CA MET A 183 2.73 -24.73 -9.49
C MET A 183 1.97 -23.39 -9.56
N LEU A 184 0.65 -23.42 -9.74
CA LEU A 184 -0.17 -22.19 -9.72
C LEU A 184 -0.05 -21.48 -8.39
N ARG A 185 -0.11 -22.19 -7.25
CA ARG A 185 0.11 -21.58 -5.94
C ARG A 185 1.46 -20.87 -5.86
N TYR A 186 2.54 -21.49 -6.34
CA TYR A 186 3.85 -20.84 -6.39
C TYR A 186 3.85 -19.58 -7.28
N LEU A 187 3.22 -19.64 -8.46
CA LEU A 187 3.15 -18.49 -9.36
C LEU A 187 2.34 -17.34 -8.74
N TYR A 188 1.27 -17.62 -8.02
CA TYR A 188 0.39 -16.60 -7.41
C TYR A 188 0.97 -16.05 -6.10
N THR A 189 1.46 -16.90 -5.20
CA THR A 189 1.79 -16.48 -3.83
C THR A 189 3.28 -16.56 -3.51
N GLY A 190 4.08 -17.18 -4.38
CA GLY A 190 5.49 -17.50 -4.12
C GLY A 190 5.70 -18.66 -3.14
N GLU A 191 4.61 -19.25 -2.62
CA GLU A 191 4.66 -20.33 -1.65
C GLU A 191 4.83 -21.69 -2.33
N ILE A 192 5.66 -22.54 -1.72
CA ILE A 192 5.82 -23.92 -2.16
C ILE A 192 4.80 -24.80 -1.44
N ALA A 193 3.92 -25.43 -2.22
CA ALA A 193 2.99 -26.40 -1.67
C ALA A 193 3.70 -27.71 -1.34
N SER A 194 3.33 -28.33 -0.21
CA SER A 194 3.71 -29.70 0.08
C SER A 194 2.98 -30.65 -0.87
N ILE A 195 3.73 -31.50 -1.55
CA ILE A 195 3.21 -32.55 -2.45
C ILE A 195 3.66 -33.93 -1.99
N PRO A 196 2.84 -34.98 -2.21
CA PRO A 196 3.20 -36.37 -1.94
C PRO A 196 4.50 -36.77 -2.64
N ASN A 197 5.32 -37.59 -1.98
CA ASN A 197 6.59 -38.06 -2.56
C ASN A 197 6.41 -38.83 -3.87
N SER A 198 5.27 -39.52 -4.05
CA SER A 198 4.92 -40.22 -5.30
C SER A 198 4.72 -39.30 -6.50
N LEU A 199 4.50 -37.99 -6.29
CA LEU A 199 4.26 -37.01 -7.34
C LEU A 199 5.48 -36.09 -7.61
N MET A 200 6.60 -36.33 -6.93
CA MET A 200 7.78 -35.45 -7.03
C MET A 200 8.37 -35.44 -8.44
N ASP A 201 8.49 -36.60 -9.10
CA ASP A 201 9.01 -36.69 -10.46
C ASP A 201 8.09 -35.97 -11.46
N ASN A 202 6.76 -36.08 -11.27
CA ASN A 202 5.79 -35.36 -12.08
C ASN A 202 5.90 -33.83 -11.88
N MET A 203 6.12 -33.38 -10.64
CA MET A 203 6.33 -31.96 -10.35
C MET A 203 7.63 -31.44 -10.99
N ILE A 204 8.72 -32.20 -10.90
CA ILE A 204 10.00 -31.83 -11.53
C ILE A 204 9.86 -31.77 -13.05
N GLN A 205 9.19 -32.75 -13.67
CA GLN A 205 8.91 -32.76 -15.10
C GLN A 205 8.07 -31.55 -15.52
N LEU A 206 7.02 -31.23 -14.76
CA LEU A 206 6.18 -30.05 -14.99
C LEU A 206 7.02 -28.76 -14.91
N CYS A 207 7.79 -28.55 -13.84
CA CYS A 207 8.62 -27.37 -13.66
C CYS A 207 9.59 -27.17 -14.82
N LYS A 208 10.24 -28.25 -15.30
CA LYS A 208 11.15 -28.18 -16.46
C LYS A 208 10.42 -27.82 -17.75
N TYR A 209 9.22 -28.38 -17.98
CA TYR A 209 8.42 -28.08 -19.16
C TYR A 209 8.01 -26.60 -19.21
N VAL A 210 7.60 -26.00 -18.08
CA VAL A 210 7.20 -24.58 -18.00
C VAL A 210 8.34 -23.61 -17.68
N TRP A 211 9.59 -24.07 -17.73
CA TRP A 211 10.81 -23.28 -17.47
C TRP A 211 10.86 -22.61 -16.07
N LEU A 212 10.40 -23.33 -15.04
CA LEU A 212 10.49 -22.93 -13.63
C LEU A 212 11.64 -23.66 -12.92
N ASP A 213 12.86 -23.44 -13.38
CA ASP A 213 14.06 -24.14 -12.87
C ASP A 213 14.28 -23.92 -11.37
N ASN A 214 14.06 -22.69 -10.87
CA ASN A 214 14.15 -22.37 -9.45
C ASN A 214 13.18 -23.21 -8.60
N LEU A 215 11.96 -23.41 -9.08
CA LEU A 215 10.97 -24.23 -8.37
C LEU A 215 11.35 -25.70 -8.42
N SER A 216 11.83 -26.19 -9.57
CA SER A 216 12.35 -27.55 -9.72
C SER A 216 13.45 -27.82 -8.70
N GLU A 217 14.45 -26.94 -8.60
CA GLU A 217 15.56 -27.08 -7.65
C GLU A 217 15.06 -27.14 -6.20
N ARG A 218 14.09 -26.30 -5.83
CA ARG A 218 13.52 -26.28 -4.47
C ARG A 218 12.80 -27.58 -4.12
N TYR A 219 12.11 -28.22 -5.07
CA TYR A 219 11.52 -29.55 -4.82
C TYR A 219 12.59 -30.65 -4.72
N THR A 220 13.68 -30.58 -5.47
CA THR A 220 14.80 -31.53 -5.37
C THR A 220 15.56 -31.39 -4.04
N ASN A 221 15.74 -30.17 -3.54
CA ASN A 221 16.58 -29.85 -2.39
C ASN A 221 15.85 -29.91 -1.02
N LYS A 222 14.75 -30.66 -0.91
CA LYS A 222 13.84 -30.79 0.26
C LYS A 222 14.49 -31.06 1.65
N MET A 223 15.81 -31.25 1.74
CA MET A 223 16.58 -31.61 2.94
C MET A 223 17.16 -30.42 3.74
N LYS A 224 17.07 -29.17 3.29
CA LYS A 224 17.48 -28.00 4.11
C LYS A 224 16.26 -27.11 4.37
N ARG A 225 15.87 -27.10 5.65
CA ARG A 225 14.80 -26.35 6.33
C ARG A 225 14.25 -25.16 5.54
N ILE A 226 12.92 -25.06 5.52
CA ILE A 226 12.14 -23.87 5.20
C ILE A 226 12.73 -22.71 6.01
N ASN A 227 13.61 -21.92 5.39
CA ASN A 227 14.14 -20.71 5.96
C ASN A 227 13.09 -19.62 5.68
N GLN A 228 12.51 -19.03 6.71
CA GLN A 228 11.61 -17.88 6.60
C GLN A 228 12.23 -16.74 5.76
N ASP A 229 13.56 -16.65 5.71
CA ASP A 229 14.30 -15.71 4.87
C ASP A 229 14.10 -15.97 3.36
N GLN A 230 13.96 -17.24 2.94
CA GLN A 230 13.73 -17.59 1.54
C GLN A 230 12.31 -17.22 1.09
N ASP A 231 11.32 -17.38 1.96
CA ASP A 231 9.94 -16.99 1.63
C ASP A 231 9.81 -15.47 1.51
N LYS A 232 10.58 -14.69 2.28
CA LYS A 232 10.69 -13.23 2.10
C LYS A 232 11.35 -12.87 0.77
N ILE A 233 12.42 -13.57 0.38
CA ILE A 233 13.12 -13.35 -0.90
C ILE A 233 12.18 -13.60 -2.08
N GLU A 234 11.47 -14.73 -2.07
CA GLU A 234 10.52 -15.09 -3.15
C GLU A 234 9.36 -14.11 -3.26
N PHE A 235 8.89 -13.59 -2.12
CA PHE A 235 7.86 -12.57 -2.15
C PHE A 235 8.36 -11.22 -2.65
N LYS A 236 9.61 -10.85 -2.36
CA LYS A 236 10.22 -9.65 -2.98
C LYS A 236 10.34 -9.86 -4.50
N LYS A 237 10.51 -11.10 -4.96
CA LYS A 237 10.68 -11.46 -6.38
C LYS A 237 9.43 -11.29 -7.25
N LEU A 238 8.34 -12.04 -7.12
CA LEU A 238 7.26 -11.55 -6.27
C LEU A 238 6.70 -10.24 -6.81
N GLN A 239 6.71 -9.28 -5.91
CA GLN A 239 6.37 -7.89 -6.17
C GLN A 239 7.20 -7.29 -7.33
N ASN A 240 8.50 -7.59 -7.44
CA ASN A 240 9.33 -7.04 -8.53
C ASN A 240 8.91 -7.53 -9.92
N ASP A 241 8.40 -8.75 -10.06
CA ASP A 241 7.89 -9.27 -11.32
C ASP A 241 6.64 -8.50 -11.74
N PHE A 242 5.77 -8.15 -10.79
CA PHE A 242 4.62 -7.28 -11.05
C PHE A 242 5.01 -5.82 -11.34
N VAL A 243 6.07 -5.29 -10.70
CA VAL A 243 6.63 -3.98 -11.08
C VAL A 243 7.11 -3.99 -12.53
N LYS A 244 7.83 -5.04 -12.94
CA LYS A 244 8.28 -5.19 -14.34
C LYS A 244 7.11 -5.36 -15.29
N PHE A 245 6.13 -6.19 -14.94
CA PHE A 245 4.91 -6.39 -15.72
C PHE A 245 4.16 -5.08 -15.92
N PHE A 246 3.94 -4.32 -14.84
CA PHE A 246 3.30 -3.01 -14.88
C PHE A 246 4.06 -2.05 -15.81
N LYS A 247 5.38 -1.90 -15.62
CA LYS A 247 6.19 -0.99 -16.44
C LYS A 247 6.27 -1.41 -17.91
N ASN A 248 6.47 -2.69 -18.21
CA ASN A 248 6.76 -3.16 -19.57
C ASN A 248 5.52 -3.52 -20.39
N VAL A 249 4.42 -3.89 -19.74
CA VAL A 249 3.21 -4.37 -20.43
C VAL A 249 2.09 -3.34 -20.34
N LEU A 250 1.90 -2.72 -19.18
CA LEU A 250 0.79 -1.78 -18.98
C LEU A 250 1.16 -0.34 -19.36
N LEU A 251 2.30 0.16 -18.92
CA LEU A 251 2.72 1.54 -19.23
C LEU A 251 3.31 1.71 -20.63
N VAL A 252 4.03 0.72 -21.18
CA VAL A 252 4.48 0.78 -22.59
C VAL A 252 3.28 0.68 -23.55
N GLY A 253 2.20 0.01 -23.14
CA GLY A 253 0.94 -0.06 -23.89
C GLY A 253 0.09 1.21 -23.81
N LYS A 254 0.55 2.26 -23.13
CA LYS A 254 -0.12 3.54 -23.00
C LYS A 254 -0.22 4.24 -24.37
N GLN A 255 -1.44 4.57 -24.78
CA GLN A 255 -1.70 5.30 -26.02
C GLN A 255 -2.08 6.75 -25.71
N PHE A 256 -1.57 7.68 -26.54
CA PHE A 256 -1.86 9.11 -26.48
C PHE A 256 -2.70 9.50 -27.70
N TYR A 257 -3.79 10.23 -27.50
CA TYR A 257 -4.61 10.76 -28.59
C TYR A 257 -4.39 12.26 -28.76
N THR A 258 -4.42 12.73 -30.01
CA THR A 258 -4.34 14.16 -30.33
C THR A 258 -5.73 14.75 -30.58
N GLU A 259 -5.91 16.07 -30.43
CA GLU A 259 -7.20 16.75 -30.69
C GLU A 259 -7.77 16.49 -32.11
N GLN A 260 -6.92 16.16 -33.09
CA GLN A 260 -7.34 15.80 -34.45
C GLN A 260 -8.08 14.45 -34.50
N ASP A 261 -7.72 13.51 -33.64
CA ASP A 261 -8.40 12.21 -33.51
C ASP A 261 -9.80 12.37 -32.88
N TYR A 262 -10.00 13.44 -32.08
CA TYR A 262 -11.28 13.77 -31.45
C TYR A 262 -12.29 14.36 -32.44
N ASN A 263 -11.85 15.26 -33.31
CA ASN A 263 -12.71 15.95 -34.28
C ASN A 263 -13.16 15.08 -35.46
N ASN A 264 -12.39 14.03 -35.81
CA ASN A 264 -12.80 13.07 -36.82
C ASN A 264 -13.95 12.16 -36.35
N ASN A 265 -14.16 12.02 -35.03
CA ASN A 265 -15.21 11.16 -34.46
C ASN A 265 -16.56 11.86 -34.22
N MET A 266 -16.64 13.19 -34.30
CA MET A 266 -17.89 13.96 -34.14
C MET A 266 -18.59 14.31 -35.46
N LYS A 267 -17.96 14.05 -36.61
CA LYS A 267 -18.61 14.18 -37.93
C LYS A 267 -19.15 12.82 -38.39
N VAL A 268 -20.15 12.30 -37.69
CA VAL A 268 -21.10 11.34 -38.27
C VAL A 268 -22.43 12.06 -38.38
N ASP A 269 -22.86 12.16 -39.62
CA ASP A 269 -23.90 13.03 -40.17
C ASP A 269 -25.25 12.87 -39.45
N GLY A 270 -25.97 13.99 -39.34
CA GLY A 270 -27.26 14.03 -38.67
C GLY A 270 -28.32 13.23 -39.43
N SER A 271 -28.87 12.20 -38.81
CA SER A 271 -30.29 11.81 -38.89
C SER A 271 -30.57 10.55 -38.05
N GLU A 272 -31.62 10.67 -37.24
CA GLU A 272 -32.50 9.62 -36.70
C GLU A 272 -31.94 8.48 -35.82
N ILE A 273 -32.68 8.29 -34.72
CA ILE A 273 -32.62 7.19 -33.76
C ILE A 273 -32.78 5.86 -34.50
N ILE A 274 -31.74 5.01 -34.50
CA ILE A 274 -31.85 3.57 -34.79
C ILE A 274 -30.98 2.78 -33.81
N GLU A 275 -31.63 1.80 -33.21
CA GLU A 275 -31.13 0.77 -32.31
C GLU A 275 -29.91 -0.01 -32.84
N ASN A 276 -29.10 -0.52 -31.91
CA ASN A 276 -28.34 -1.77 -32.01
C ASN A 276 -27.65 -2.04 -33.36
N ARG A 277 -26.51 -1.38 -33.64
CA ARG A 277 -25.45 -1.98 -34.46
C ARG A 277 -24.07 -1.67 -33.89
N ILE A 278 -23.47 -2.74 -33.39
CA ILE A 278 -22.04 -2.89 -33.11
C ILE A 278 -21.29 -2.57 -34.40
N GLY A 279 -20.73 -1.37 -34.48
CA GLY A 279 -19.82 -0.94 -35.54
C GLY A 279 -18.40 -0.94 -35.00
N HIS A 280 -17.57 -1.85 -35.50
CA HIS A 280 -16.12 -1.84 -35.32
C HIS A 280 -15.56 -0.51 -35.83
N ASN A 281 -15.17 0.37 -34.90
CA ASN A 281 -14.28 1.47 -35.21
C ASN A 281 -12.84 0.99 -34.99
N ASP A 282 -11.97 1.17 -35.99
CA ASP A 282 -10.54 0.79 -35.99
C ASP A 282 -9.68 1.53 -34.94
N THR A 283 -10.30 2.29 -34.03
CA THR A 283 -9.68 3.16 -33.03
C THR A 283 -9.97 2.76 -31.58
N GLU A 284 -10.81 1.76 -31.31
CA GLU A 284 -10.91 1.18 -29.96
C GLU A 284 -9.72 0.23 -29.70
N PRO A 285 -9.18 0.17 -28.46
CA PRO A 285 -8.15 -0.80 -28.10
C PRO A 285 -8.58 -2.20 -28.54
N LYS A 286 -7.78 -2.86 -29.38
CA LYS A 286 -8.10 -4.20 -29.89
C LYS A 286 -7.97 -5.22 -28.76
N PHE A 287 -9.05 -5.45 -28.01
CA PHE A 287 -9.06 -6.38 -26.88
C PHE A 287 -8.85 -7.85 -27.29
N ALA A 288 -9.16 -8.22 -28.53
CA ALA A 288 -9.14 -9.62 -29.00
C ALA A 288 -7.75 -10.27 -29.00
N GLU A 289 -6.69 -9.46 -29.05
CA GLU A 289 -5.28 -9.90 -29.01
C GLU A 289 -4.55 -9.40 -27.76
N SER A 290 -5.27 -8.69 -26.88
CA SER A 290 -4.68 -8.00 -25.74
C SER A 290 -4.80 -8.82 -24.46
N GLN A 291 -3.79 -8.73 -23.60
CA GLN A 291 -3.82 -9.40 -22.30
C GLN A 291 -4.66 -8.66 -21.24
N HIS A 292 -5.19 -7.48 -21.57
CA HIS A 292 -6.01 -6.66 -20.69
C HIS A 292 -7.50 -6.84 -21.02
N ASP A 293 -8.36 -6.72 -20.02
CA ASP A 293 -9.82 -6.90 -20.14
C ASP A 293 -10.61 -5.59 -19.97
N ILE A 294 -9.90 -4.48 -19.72
CA ILE A 294 -10.45 -3.13 -19.60
C ILE A 294 -9.36 -2.09 -19.95
N CYS A 295 -9.78 -0.95 -20.50
CA CYS A 295 -8.91 0.18 -20.80
C CYS A 295 -9.47 1.45 -20.15
N ILE A 296 -8.84 1.99 -19.11
CA ILE A 296 -9.34 3.19 -18.44
C ILE A 296 -8.89 4.43 -19.19
N ARG A 297 -9.82 5.31 -19.54
CA ARG A 297 -9.49 6.60 -20.16
C ARG A 297 -9.38 7.68 -19.08
N VAL A 298 -8.24 8.37 -19.02
CA VAL A 298 -8.00 9.51 -18.12
C VAL A 298 -7.41 10.64 -18.95
N GLU A 299 -8.09 11.78 -18.97
CA GLU A 299 -7.76 12.88 -19.91
C GLU A 299 -7.71 12.35 -21.36
N ASP A 300 -6.57 12.51 -22.03
CA ASP A 300 -6.31 12.04 -23.40
C ASP A 300 -5.47 10.76 -23.45
N GLU A 301 -5.32 10.08 -22.32
CA GLU A 301 -4.51 8.88 -22.18
C GLU A 301 -5.36 7.64 -21.88
N PHE A 302 -4.87 6.50 -22.38
CA PHE A 302 -5.53 5.21 -22.25
C PHE A 302 -4.65 4.23 -21.48
N PHE A 303 -5.20 3.70 -20.39
CA PHE A 303 -4.53 2.79 -19.47
C PHE A 303 -5.09 1.39 -19.59
N ASN A 304 -4.33 0.50 -20.23
CA ASN A 304 -4.66 -0.92 -20.27
C ASN A 304 -4.57 -1.52 -18.88
N CYS A 305 -5.60 -2.23 -18.44
CA CYS A 305 -5.76 -2.68 -17.06
C CYS A 305 -6.42 -4.07 -17.00
N HIS A 306 -6.43 -4.65 -15.80
CA HIS A 306 -7.03 -5.94 -15.51
C HIS A 306 -8.08 -5.77 -14.42
N LYS A 307 -9.34 -6.11 -14.70
CA LYS A 307 -10.46 -5.96 -13.75
C LYS A 307 -10.18 -6.66 -12.43
N VAL A 308 -9.51 -7.81 -12.45
CA VAL A 308 -9.11 -8.55 -11.23
C VAL A 308 -8.26 -7.69 -10.28
N PHE A 309 -7.34 -6.87 -10.80
CA PHE A 309 -6.52 -5.99 -9.96
C PHE A 309 -7.34 -4.78 -9.49
N LEU A 310 -8.07 -4.12 -10.39
CA LEU A 310 -8.85 -2.94 -10.01
C LEU A 310 -9.91 -3.27 -8.95
N THR A 311 -10.68 -4.34 -9.14
CA THR A 311 -11.83 -4.69 -8.28
C THR A 311 -11.44 -5.31 -6.94
N GLU A 312 -10.35 -6.08 -6.87
CA GLU A 312 -9.97 -6.75 -5.61
C GLU A 312 -8.95 -5.97 -4.78
N ARG A 313 -8.39 -4.88 -5.33
CA ARG A 313 -7.41 -4.03 -4.63
C ARG A 313 -7.89 -2.60 -4.40
N CYS A 314 -9.01 -2.19 -4.99
CA CYS A 314 -9.56 -0.84 -4.86
C CYS A 314 -11.08 -0.89 -4.77
N GLU A 315 -11.63 -0.46 -3.65
CA GLU A 315 -13.08 -0.52 -3.39
C GLU A 315 -13.88 0.39 -4.33
N TYR A 316 -13.32 1.55 -4.70
CA TYR A 316 -13.91 2.44 -5.70
C TYR A 316 -14.18 1.69 -7.02
N PHE A 317 -13.18 0.98 -7.56
CA PHE A 317 -13.34 0.21 -8.79
C PHE A 317 -14.21 -1.03 -8.60
N LYS A 318 -14.18 -1.64 -7.41
CA LYS A 318 -15.10 -2.73 -7.07
C LYS A 318 -16.55 -2.26 -7.16
N ALA A 319 -16.86 -1.11 -6.58
CA ALA A 319 -18.19 -0.50 -6.65
C ALA A 319 -18.55 -0.16 -8.11
N MET A 320 -17.63 0.48 -8.84
CA MET A 320 -17.83 0.89 -10.24
C MET A 320 -18.15 -0.30 -11.17
N PHE A 321 -17.41 -1.41 -11.06
CA PHE A 321 -17.54 -2.54 -12.00
C PHE A 321 -18.46 -3.66 -11.54
N ASN A 322 -18.70 -3.82 -10.23
CA ASN A 322 -19.58 -4.87 -9.71
C ASN A 322 -20.94 -4.31 -9.25
N GLY A 323 -21.04 -3.00 -9.00
CA GLY A 323 -22.26 -2.32 -8.59
C GLY A 323 -23.27 -2.06 -9.71
N PRO A 324 -24.27 -1.20 -9.45
CA PRO A 324 -25.37 -0.91 -10.38
C PRO A 324 -25.02 0.15 -11.44
N PHE A 325 -23.75 0.53 -11.58
CA PHE A 325 -23.31 1.62 -12.46
C PHE A 325 -23.20 1.17 -13.92
N SER A 326 -23.39 2.10 -14.85
CA SER A 326 -23.33 1.86 -16.29
C SER A 326 -21.95 1.40 -16.78
N GLU A 327 -20.92 1.81 -16.04
CA GLU A 327 -19.51 1.60 -16.31
C GLU A 327 -19.11 0.13 -16.23
N LYS A 328 -19.89 -0.69 -15.51
CA LYS A 328 -19.77 -2.16 -15.52
C LYS A 328 -19.85 -2.75 -16.93
N LEU A 329 -20.64 -2.16 -17.81
CA LEU A 329 -20.85 -2.62 -19.18
C LEU A 329 -19.80 -2.07 -20.16
N LEU A 330 -19.05 -1.06 -19.75
CA LEU A 330 -18.04 -0.42 -20.59
C LEU A 330 -16.73 -1.21 -20.56
N ARG A 331 -16.11 -1.32 -21.74
CA ARG A 331 -14.71 -1.76 -21.85
C ARG A 331 -13.71 -0.61 -21.73
N THR A 332 -14.18 0.61 -21.96
CA THR A 332 -13.37 1.82 -21.91
C THR A 332 -14.03 2.94 -21.10
N PRO A 333 -14.20 2.78 -19.78
CA PRO A 333 -14.78 3.83 -18.94
C PRO A 333 -13.83 5.03 -18.82
N ARG A 334 -14.41 6.22 -18.63
CA ARG A 334 -13.67 7.48 -18.47
C ARG A 334 -13.65 7.91 -17.01
N ILE A 335 -12.48 8.37 -16.54
CA ILE A 335 -12.30 9.04 -15.25
C ILE A 335 -12.03 10.52 -15.53
N SER A 336 -12.85 11.40 -14.96
CA SER A 336 -12.76 12.86 -15.16
C SER A 336 -12.05 13.60 -14.04
N GLU A 337 -12.06 13.07 -12.82
CA GLU A 337 -11.52 13.75 -11.63
C GLU A 337 -10.12 13.27 -11.26
N CYS A 338 -9.25 13.01 -12.22
CA CYS A 338 -7.89 12.58 -11.94
C CYS A 338 -6.98 12.98 -13.11
N SER A 339 -5.82 13.55 -12.82
CA SER A 339 -4.79 13.74 -13.84
C SER A 339 -4.22 12.39 -14.26
N SER A 340 -3.79 12.28 -15.51
CA SER A 340 -3.25 11.03 -16.02
C SER A 340 -1.98 10.57 -15.28
N LYS A 341 -1.18 11.53 -14.80
CA LYS A 341 0.04 11.28 -14.00
C LYS A 341 -0.30 10.71 -12.62
N VAL A 342 -1.28 11.28 -11.91
CA VAL A 342 -1.71 10.74 -10.62
C VAL A 342 -2.36 9.37 -10.79
N PHE A 343 -3.16 9.19 -11.85
CA PHE A 343 -3.76 7.90 -12.14
C PHE A 343 -2.71 6.81 -12.38
N ALA A 344 -1.60 7.12 -13.06
CA ALA A 344 -0.48 6.19 -13.24
C ALA A 344 0.13 5.73 -11.91
N LEU A 345 0.27 6.63 -10.92
CA LEU A 345 0.77 6.32 -9.58
C LEU A 345 -0.22 5.44 -8.79
N ILE A 346 -1.52 5.75 -8.86
CA ILE A 346 -2.58 4.93 -8.26
C ILE A 346 -2.57 3.52 -8.86
N LEU A 347 -2.41 3.42 -10.18
CA LEU A 347 -2.35 2.14 -10.86
C LEU A 347 -1.09 1.36 -10.48
N GLU A 348 0.08 2.01 -10.41
CA GLU A 348 1.32 1.38 -9.93
C GLU A 348 1.12 0.79 -8.52
N PHE A 349 0.46 1.53 -7.64
CA PHE A 349 0.13 1.08 -6.29
C PHE A 349 -0.81 -0.14 -6.29
N ILE A 350 -1.88 -0.11 -7.09
CA ILE A 350 -2.83 -1.24 -7.20
C ILE A 350 -2.11 -2.52 -7.64
N TYR A 351 -1.20 -2.42 -8.62
CA TYR A 351 -0.48 -3.56 -9.17
C TYR A 351 0.68 -4.06 -8.34
N THR A 352 1.30 -3.20 -7.52
CA THR A 352 2.61 -3.51 -6.94
C THR A 352 2.69 -3.28 -5.43
N ASP A 353 1.67 -2.68 -4.81
CA ASP A 353 1.66 -2.28 -3.39
C ASP A 353 2.84 -1.33 -3.03
N LYS A 354 3.39 -0.66 -4.05
CA LYS A 354 4.49 0.30 -4.03
C LYS A 354 4.16 1.46 -4.94
N CYS A 355 4.66 2.63 -4.59
CA CYS A 355 4.53 3.82 -5.41
C CYS A 355 5.62 4.82 -5.02
N ASP A 356 6.42 5.25 -5.99
CA ASP A 356 7.41 6.31 -5.79
C ASP A 356 6.73 7.64 -6.17
N ILE A 357 6.07 8.26 -5.19
CA ILE A 357 5.32 9.50 -5.41
C ILE A 357 6.30 10.69 -5.44
N PRO A 358 6.34 11.49 -6.52
CA PRO A 358 7.08 12.75 -6.53
C PRO A 358 6.51 13.73 -5.51
N GLU A 359 7.38 14.46 -4.80
CA GLU A 359 6.98 15.44 -3.78
C GLU A 359 5.92 16.41 -4.31
N SER A 360 6.14 16.97 -5.51
CA SER A 360 5.23 17.91 -6.17
C SER A 360 3.83 17.37 -6.48
N MET A 361 3.62 16.05 -6.35
CA MET A 361 2.33 15.39 -6.58
C MET A 361 1.73 14.80 -5.31
N ALA A 362 2.43 14.90 -4.17
CA ALA A 362 2.04 14.22 -2.94
C ALA A 362 0.67 14.68 -2.42
N CYS A 363 0.35 15.98 -2.51
CA CYS A 363 -0.96 16.51 -2.10
C CYS A 363 -2.10 15.97 -2.99
N GLU A 364 -1.95 16.03 -4.31
CA GLU A 364 -2.97 15.51 -5.24
C GLU A 364 -3.15 13.99 -5.06
N VAL A 365 -2.05 13.23 -4.92
CA VAL A 365 -2.11 11.78 -4.67
C VAL A 365 -2.77 11.48 -3.32
N LEU A 366 -2.56 12.30 -2.28
CA LEU A 366 -3.20 12.12 -0.99
C LEU A 366 -4.74 12.18 -1.11
N ILE A 367 -5.24 13.23 -1.76
CA ILE A 367 -6.67 13.46 -1.97
C ILE A 367 -7.27 12.34 -2.82
N LYS A 368 -6.60 11.95 -3.91
CA LYS A 368 -7.09 10.87 -4.77
C LYS A 368 -7.01 9.52 -4.05
N ALA A 369 -5.94 9.21 -3.34
CA ALA A 369 -5.84 7.96 -2.60
C ALA A 369 -7.00 7.78 -1.61
N ASP A 370 -7.46 8.85 -0.95
CA ASP A 370 -8.66 8.83 -0.13
C ASP A 370 -9.93 8.54 -0.96
N MET A 371 -10.13 9.27 -2.07
CA MET A 371 -11.25 9.06 -3.00
C MET A 371 -11.33 7.62 -3.55
N TYR A 372 -10.19 7.01 -3.83
CA TYR A 372 -10.08 5.62 -4.32
C TYR A 372 -10.07 4.58 -3.19
N LEU A 373 -10.17 5.00 -1.91
CA LEU A 373 -10.15 4.15 -0.72
C LEU A 373 -8.88 3.29 -0.63
N LEU A 374 -7.73 3.94 -0.83
CA LEU A 374 -6.40 3.35 -0.80
C LEU A 374 -5.60 3.88 0.41
N ASP A 375 -5.99 3.48 1.61
CA ASP A 375 -5.44 3.99 2.88
C ASP A 375 -3.91 3.94 2.99
N LYS A 376 -3.32 2.88 2.44
CA LYS A 376 -1.85 2.72 2.44
C LYS A 376 -1.18 3.69 1.48
N LEU A 377 -1.77 3.97 0.32
CA LEU A 377 -1.25 5.00 -0.59
C LEU A 377 -1.42 6.40 0.02
N LYS A 378 -2.57 6.66 0.66
CA LYS A 378 -2.84 7.89 1.42
C LYS A 378 -1.79 8.12 2.52
N SER A 379 -1.48 7.07 3.29
CA SER A 379 -0.43 7.11 4.32
C SER A 379 0.97 7.40 3.73
N ILE A 380 1.29 6.84 2.55
CA ILE A 380 2.57 7.09 1.87
C ILE A 380 2.67 8.56 1.46
N ALA A 381 1.62 9.11 0.85
CA ALA A 381 1.57 10.51 0.43
C ALA A 381 1.66 11.47 1.63
N SER A 382 0.97 11.17 2.73
CA SER A 382 1.04 11.95 3.97
C SER A 382 2.46 12.01 4.54
N ILE A 383 3.18 10.88 4.55
CA ILE A 383 4.57 10.88 5.02
C ILE A 383 5.47 11.77 4.18
N ILE A 384 5.31 11.72 2.86
CA ILE A 384 6.11 12.57 1.96
C ILE A 384 5.88 14.04 2.30
N LEU A 385 4.63 14.47 2.47
CA LEU A 385 4.31 15.85 2.84
C LEU A 385 4.93 16.26 4.18
N THR A 386 4.81 15.40 5.20
CA THR A 386 5.30 15.70 6.56
C THR A 386 6.82 15.56 6.76
N ASN A 387 7.53 15.02 5.76
CA ASN A 387 8.99 14.91 5.78
C ASN A 387 9.67 16.16 5.20
N LEU A 388 8.88 17.09 4.66
CA LEU A 388 9.36 18.36 4.13
C LEU A 388 9.51 19.37 5.26
N SER A 389 10.44 20.30 5.09
CA SER A 389 10.61 21.42 6.01
C SER A 389 9.59 22.52 5.79
N GLU A 390 9.13 22.68 4.54
CA GLU A 390 8.20 23.72 4.12
C GLU A 390 6.99 23.12 3.41
N PRO A 391 5.82 23.77 3.48
CA PRO A 391 4.62 23.28 2.84
C PRO A 391 4.73 23.46 1.32
N LEU A 392 4.36 22.43 0.56
CA LEU A 392 4.34 22.49 -0.91
C LEU A 392 3.15 23.28 -1.46
N GLU A 393 2.10 23.36 -0.67
CA GLU A 393 0.85 24.06 -0.96
C GLU A 393 0.65 25.16 0.09
N ASP A 394 -0.36 26.00 -0.10
CA ASP A 394 -0.78 26.94 0.94
C ASP A 394 -1.09 26.18 2.26
N ILE A 395 -0.49 26.63 3.37
CA ILE A 395 -0.58 25.94 4.67
C ILE A 395 -2.03 25.77 5.16
N TYR A 396 -2.91 26.72 4.86
CA TYR A 396 -4.31 26.65 5.25
C TYR A 396 -5.06 25.59 4.42
N VAL A 397 -4.71 25.46 3.13
CA VAL A 397 -5.24 24.37 2.29
C VAL A 397 -4.78 23.02 2.81
N LEU A 398 -3.50 22.91 3.21
CA LEU A 398 -2.93 21.68 3.73
C LEU A 398 -3.56 21.27 5.07
N MET A 399 -3.73 22.22 6.00
CA MET A 399 -4.41 22.00 7.28
C MET A 399 -5.86 21.54 7.08
N ARG A 400 -6.62 22.22 6.23
CA ARG A 400 -8.01 21.84 5.91
C ARG A 400 -8.08 20.44 5.29
N THR A 401 -7.17 20.15 4.36
CA THR A 401 -7.05 18.80 3.77
C THR A 401 -6.74 17.74 4.83
N ALA A 402 -5.88 18.05 5.79
CA ALA A 402 -5.56 17.13 6.89
C ALA A 402 -6.79 16.84 7.76
N ILE A 403 -7.57 17.87 8.11
CA ILE A 403 -8.81 17.74 8.90
C ILE A 403 -9.87 16.96 8.10
N ASP A 404 -10.17 17.38 6.86
CA ASP A 404 -11.22 16.80 6.03
C ASP A 404 -10.97 15.31 5.74
N LEU A 405 -9.70 14.96 5.51
CA LEU A 405 -9.29 13.57 5.28
C LEU A 405 -8.94 12.82 6.57
N ASN A 406 -9.07 13.44 7.74
CA ASN A 406 -8.74 12.87 9.06
C ASN A 406 -7.32 12.26 9.13
N ILE A 407 -6.31 13.08 8.86
CA ILE A 407 -4.89 12.70 8.82
C ILE A 407 -4.13 13.40 9.94
N GLY A 408 -4.17 12.80 11.14
CA GLY A 408 -3.58 13.37 12.36
C GLY A 408 -2.12 13.77 12.21
N ARG A 409 -1.29 12.92 11.60
CA ARG A 409 0.11 13.25 11.30
C ARG A 409 0.30 14.56 10.50
N LEU A 410 -0.53 14.78 9.47
CA LEU A 410 -0.41 15.98 8.64
C LEU A 410 -0.96 17.21 9.37
N GLU A 411 -2.02 17.03 10.17
CA GLU A 411 -2.56 18.06 11.05
C GLU A 411 -1.50 18.54 12.05
N GLN A 412 -0.85 17.61 12.75
CA GLN A 412 0.24 17.90 13.71
C GLN A 412 1.43 18.60 13.05
N TRP A 413 1.79 18.19 11.83
CA TRP A 413 2.83 18.86 11.06
C TRP A 413 2.44 20.31 10.71
N CYS A 414 1.18 20.55 10.32
CA CYS A 414 0.70 21.92 10.07
C CYS A 414 0.68 22.77 11.35
N CYS A 415 0.22 22.20 12.47
CA CYS A 415 0.24 22.86 13.78
C CYS A 415 1.67 23.24 14.21
N HIS A 416 2.64 22.36 13.99
CA HIS A 416 4.05 22.66 14.23
C HIS A 416 4.52 23.85 13.39
N TRP A 417 4.21 23.84 12.08
CA TRP A 417 4.57 24.94 11.19
C TRP A 417 3.94 26.28 11.64
N PHE A 418 2.67 26.28 12.06
CA PHE A 418 2.02 27.47 12.60
C PHE A 418 2.67 27.98 13.90
N ALA A 419 3.13 27.10 14.78
CA ALA A 419 3.86 27.48 15.99
C ALA A 419 5.23 28.12 15.66
N ASP A 420 5.89 27.65 14.61
CA ASP A 420 7.14 28.24 14.14
C ASP A 420 6.94 29.64 13.54
N HIS A 421 5.85 29.83 12.79
CA HIS A 421 5.53 31.07 12.04
C HIS A 421 4.42 31.90 12.69
N LEU A 422 4.19 31.74 14.01
CA LEU A 422 3.03 32.29 14.69
C LEU A 422 2.84 33.79 14.43
N TYR A 423 3.91 34.58 14.58
CA TYR A 423 3.86 36.03 14.39
C TYR A 423 3.45 36.47 12.98
N GLU A 424 3.67 35.62 11.96
CA GLU A 424 3.32 35.90 10.57
C GLU A 424 1.83 35.63 10.31
N VAL A 425 1.22 34.70 11.04
CA VAL A 425 -0.16 34.25 10.82
C VAL A 425 -1.18 34.85 11.79
N LEU A 426 -0.74 35.49 12.88
CA LEU A 426 -1.62 36.03 13.93
C LEU A 426 -2.67 37.03 13.41
N GLU A 427 -2.32 37.82 12.38
CA GLU A 427 -3.22 38.81 11.78
C GLU A 427 -3.97 38.27 10.54
N ASP A 428 -3.70 37.04 10.10
CA ASP A 428 -4.39 36.43 8.96
C ASP A 428 -5.77 35.91 9.39
N GLN A 429 -6.82 36.42 8.74
CA GLN A 429 -8.20 36.00 8.99
C GLN A 429 -8.38 34.48 8.84
N ARG A 430 -7.67 33.84 7.93
CA ARG A 430 -7.76 32.37 7.72
C ARG A 430 -7.27 31.59 8.93
N PHE A 431 -6.31 32.14 9.69
CA PHE A 431 -5.85 31.54 10.94
C PHE A 431 -6.90 31.68 12.04
N LEU A 432 -7.49 32.87 12.16
CA LEU A 432 -8.60 33.12 13.10
C LEU A 432 -9.82 32.23 12.81
N ASP A 433 -10.12 32.00 11.53
CA ASP A 433 -11.20 31.12 11.09
C ASP A 433 -10.94 29.67 11.53
N LEU A 434 -9.70 29.16 11.42
CA LEU A 434 -9.34 27.82 11.91
C LEU A 434 -9.56 27.67 13.43
N ILE A 435 -9.19 28.69 14.21
CA ILE A 435 -9.44 28.70 15.67
C ILE A 435 -10.94 28.66 15.95
N CYS A 436 -11.72 29.49 15.25
CA CYS A 436 -13.16 29.54 15.40
C CYS A 436 -13.81 28.18 15.03
N GLU A 437 -13.42 27.59 13.91
CA GLU A 437 -13.93 26.28 13.47
C GLU A 437 -13.58 25.18 14.48
N SER A 438 -12.34 25.15 14.98
CA SER A 438 -11.92 24.21 16.02
C SER A 438 -12.74 24.37 17.31
N ALA A 439 -13.02 25.60 17.73
CA ALA A 439 -13.86 25.87 18.90
C ALA A 439 -15.31 25.37 18.72
N HIS A 440 -15.86 25.49 17.52
CA HIS A 440 -17.22 25.03 17.19
C HIS A 440 -17.32 23.51 17.00
N SER A 441 -16.19 22.81 16.79
CA SER A 441 -16.17 21.35 16.65
C SER A 441 -16.61 20.61 17.93
N ILE A 442 -16.47 21.26 19.10
CA ILE A 442 -16.83 20.69 20.41
C ILE A 442 -18.33 20.85 20.68
N LYS A 443 -19.04 19.73 20.75
CA LYS A 443 -20.48 19.70 21.09
C LYS A 443 -20.69 19.92 22.60
N LYS A 444 -21.56 20.87 22.96
CA LYS A 444 -21.89 21.24 24.35
C LYS A 444 -20.69 21.78 25.15
N ARG A 445 -19.89 22.63 24.49
CA ARG A 445 -18.73 23.28 25.09
C ARG A 445 -19.09 23.96 26.42
N GLN A 446 -18.31 23.67 27.46
CA GLN A 446 -18.30 24.38 28.74
C GLN A 446 -17.22 25.47 28.71
N GLU A 447 -17.34 26.48 29.58
CA GLU A 447 -16.34 27.57 29.67
C GLU A 447 -14.92 27.08 29.98
N THR A 448 -14.79 25.89 30.59
CA THR A 448 -13.51 25.24 30.91
C THR A 448 -12.94 24.38 29.79
N ASP A 449 -13.68 24.16 28.71
CA ASP A 449 -13.22 23.30 27.62
C ASP A 449 -12.19 24.04 26.76
N THR A 450 -11.06 23.37 26.55
CA THR A 450 -9.99 23.86 25.70
C THR A 450 -10.36 23.74 24.21
N ILE A 451 -9.67 24.50 23.36
CA ILE A 451 -9.87 24.47 21.91
C ILE A 451 -8.78 23.55 21.33
N PRO A 452 -9.12 22.46 20.61
CA PRO A 452 -8.15 21.44 20.20
C PRO A 452 -6.96 22.03 19.43
N PHE A 453 -7.23 22.88 18.44
CA PHE A 453 -6.19 23.54 17.65
C PHE A 453 -5.28 24.44 18.51
N ILE A 454 -5.83 25.10 19.54
CA ILE A 454 -5.05 25.92 20.46
C ILE A 454 -4.19 25.05 21.39
N ASP A 455 -4.68 23.89 21.81
CA ASP A 455 -3.89 22.96 22.62
C ASP A 455 -2.73 22.38 21.83
N ASP A 456 -2.94 22.01 20.56
CA ASP A 456 -1.87 21.56 19.67
C ASP A 456 -0.83 22.67 19.45
N LEU A 457 -1.25 23.91 19.21
CA LEU A 457 -0.34 25.06 19.10
C LEU A 457 0.46 25.27 20.40
N ARG A 458 -0.19 25.22 21.57
CA ARG A 458 0.47 25.33 22.87
C ARG A 458 1.49 24.23 23.07
N TYR A 459 1.16 23.00 22.70
CA TYR A 459 2.08 21.88 22.75
C TYR A 459 3.34 22.18 21.94
N TRP A 460 3.21 22.59 20.68
CA TRP A 460 4.38 22.87 19.83
C TRP A 460 5.16 24.11 20.27
N LEU A 461 4.49 25.16 20.78
CA LEU A 461 5.16 26.31 21.39
C LEU A 461 5.95 25.91 22.65
N SER A 462 5.39 25.06 23.50
CA SER A 462 6.11 24.57 24.70
C SER A 462 7.38 23.81 24.31
N LYS A 463 7.33 23.02 23.23
CA LYS A 463 8.50 22.34 22.67
C LYS A 463 9.53 23.32 22.11
N LYS A 464 9.09 24.32 21.35
CA LYS A 464 9.95 25.35 20.75
C LYS A 464 10.74 26.12 21.82
N TYR A 465 10.06 26.50 22.91
CA TYR A 465 10.65 27.29 24.00
C TYR A 465 11.17 26.43 25.18
N SER A 466 11.15 25.10 25.06
CA SER A 466 11.60 24.15 26.09
C SER A 466 10.91 24.32 27.46
N VAL A 467 9.64 24.71 27.46
CA VAL A 467 8.81 24.88 28.67
C VAL A 467 8.27 23.53 29.11
N LEU A 468 8.38 23.21 30.40
CA LEU A 468 7.84 21.96 30.93
C LEU A 468 6.34 22.08 31.25
N GLU A 469 5.60 21.00 31.05
CA GLU A 469 4.13 20.99 31.21
C GLU A 469 3.70 21.26 32.67
N ASP A 470 4.54 20.90 33.65
CA ASP A 470 4.30 21.14 35.08
C ASP A 470 4.59 22.59 35.52
N GLU A 471 5.35 23.34 34.72
CA GLU A 471 5.59 24.77 34.90
C GLU A 471 4.41 25.61 34.37
N ILE A 472 3.55 25.03 33.54
CA ILE A 472 2.39 25.68 32.96
C ILE A 472 1.22 25.70 33.95
N ASP A 473 0.64 26.89 34.19
CA ASP A 473 -0.64 27.03 34.85
C ASP A 473 -1.76 26.56 33.93
N GLN A 474 -2.45 25.48 34.32
CA GLN A 474 -3.49 24.84 33.50
C GLN A 474 -4.69 25.76 33.21
N ARG A 475 -4.90 26.80 34.02
CA ARG A 475 -5.98 27.78 33.78
C ARG A 475 -5.57 28.84 32.78
N SER A 476 -4.38 29.42 32.95
CA SER A 476 -3.92 30.53 32.11
C SER A 476 -3.14 30.11 30.87
N GLY A 477 -2.66 28.86 30.83
CA GLY A 477 -1.74 28.35 29.79
C GLY A 477 -0.32 28.92 29.86
N LYS A 478 -0.06 29.85 30.79
CA LYS A 478 1.22 30.55 30.97
C LYS A 478 2.14 29.82 31.95
N VAL A 479 3.44 30.03 31.82
CA VAL A 479 4.43 29.59 32.82
C VAL A 479 4.19 30.32 34.14
N ARG A 480 4.18 29.58 35.25
CA ARG A 480 3.99 30.12 36.60
C ARG A 480 5.18 30.95 37.04
N GLU A 481 4.92 32.13 37.58
CA GLU A 481 5.90 32.88 38.37
C GLU A 481 5.94 32.26 39.77
N TYR A 482 7.02 31.56 40.11
CA TYR A 482 7.26 31.09 41.48
C TYR A 482 7.99 32.18 42.28
N ASP A 483 7.59 32.38 43.53
CA ASP A 483 8.23 33.35 44.42
C ASP A 483 9.74 33.05 44.58
N GLY A 484 10.59 33.84 43.93
CA GLY A 484 12.05 33.78 44.05
C GLY A 484 12.80 33.14 42.86
N GLU A 485 12.11 32.68 41.82
CA GLU A 485 12.72 32.23 40.57
C GLU A 485 12.33 33.16 39.42
N GLU A 486 13.33 33.77 38.75
CA GLU A 486 13.08 34.61 37.58
C GLU A 486 12.74 33.73 36.37
N ILE A 487 11.63 34.04 35.69
CA ILE A 487 11.26 33.44 34.41
C ILE A 487 12.43 33.65 33.44
N THR A 488 12.85 32.57 32.78
CA THR A 488 13.88 32.63 31.73
C THR A 488 13.40 33.42 30.52
N ASP A 489 14.33 33.98 29.74
CA ASP A 489 13.99 34.73 28.53
C ASP A 489 13.07 33.93 27.57
N TRP A 490 13.28 32.62 27.49
CA TRP A 490 12.49 31.70 26.65
C TRP A 490 11.05 31.49 27.16
N GLU A 491 10.87 31.34 28.48
CA GLU A 491 9.54 31.23 29.10
C GLU A 491 8.78 32.56 29.02
N ALA A 492 9.48 33.69 29.11
CA ALA A 492 8.90 35.01 28.90
C ALA A 492 8.41 35.18 27.46
N GLU A 493 9.17 34.69 26.48
CA GLU A 493 8.79 34.69 25.05
C GLU A 493 7.60 33.77 24.76
N TYR A 494 7.55 32.58 25.38
CA TYR A 494 6.39 31.70 25.36
C TYR A 494 5.14 32.41 25.92
N ASN A 495 5.25 33.06 27.08
CA ASN A 495 4.16 33.81 27.70
C ASN A 495 3.69 35.01 26.85
N LEU A 496 4.59 35.62 26.07
CA LEU A 496 4.25 36.67 25.11
C LEU A 496 3.43 36.15 23.93
N CYS A 497 3.79 34.99 23.38
CA CYS A 497 3.00 34.33 22.33
C CYS A 497 1.55 34.12 22.77
N LEU A 498 1.35 33.74 24.03
CA LEU A 498 0.02 33.47 24.60
C LEU A 498 -0.85 34.70 24.86
N ARG A 499 -0.31 35.92 24.79
CA ARG A 499 -1.12 37.15 24.97
C ARG A 499 -2.17 37.32 23.86
N TYR A 500 -1.91 36.74 22.68
CA TYR A 500 -2.80 36.83 21.52
C TYR A 500 -3.90 35.77 21.49
N TYR A 501 -3.90 34.82 22.44
CA TYR A 501 -4.84 33.69 22.49
C TYR A 501 -6.10 33.96 23.35
N TYR A 502 -6.19 35.13 24.00
CA TYR A 502 -7.31 35.55 24.85
C TYR A 502 -8.29 36.52 24.16
N LEU A 503 -8.54 36.32 22.86
CA LEU A 503 -9.59 37.01 22.11
C LEU A 503 -10.77 36.07 21.83
#